data_AF-A0A9J9HFY7-F1
#
_entry.id   AF-A0A9J9HFY7-F1
#
_cell.length_a   1.000
_cell.length_b   1.000
_cell.length_c   1.000
_cell.angle_alpha   90.00
_cell.angle_beta   90.00
_cell.angle_gamma   90.00
#
_symmetry.space_group_name_H-M   'P 1'
#
loop_
_entity.id
_entity.type
_entity.pdbx_description
1 polymer ?
#
loop_
_entity_poly.entity_id
_entity_poly.type
_entity_poly.pdbx_seq_one_letter_code
_entity_poly.pdbx_strand_id
1 'polypeptide(L)'
;MRTPVLNVARSILGQPWHWRGGTVDGIDAGFEADDLITQLLLARGCPREAVELHRLPTIRGFMPDPSIFRDMDEAAARLADAVEHGEPVTIFGDYDVDGATSAALLIRLLRDLGLRAGFYIPDRLMEGYGPSGEALLKIGEGGTRLIVTVDCGAQAFEALKLASDAGIDVIVVDHHKCAAELPRAFALVNPNRLDEGEGAAHGHLAAVGVAFLLGAALLRVLRARNFFATRAEPKLIDLLDIVALGTVADVASLRGLNRAFVAQGIKVMAGRRNIGLAALIEASRLERAPTCTDLGFALGPRINAGGRVGKSDLGVRLLTTEDRDEARTIAAELDRLNEERRAIEKAVQEEAETLSGSQGNRSVAVVAAGGWHPGVIGIVAGRLKEKLGRPALVIALDKDGVGKGSGRSIGGVDLGAAILAAKDMGLLVAGGGHAMAAGVTVAPGGVDALADFLEERLASDVARARDDRALLLDAVVAPGGVTPSLVEALEAGGPYGAGWPAPRIAAGAVRVIKADVVGQGHVRTIVSGRDGRSIKTIAFRAADSALGQALLGAGPDRTLWIAGRPKVDDWGSRPAAELHVEDAAWAD
;
A
#
# COMPACT_ATOMS: atom_id res chain seq x y z
N MET A 1 14.52 0.57 28.82
CA MET A 1 14.85 1.51 27.72
C MET A 1 15.73 0.80 26.73
N ARG A 2 15.46 0.92 25.42
CA ARG A 2 16.38 0.42 24.38
C ARG A 2 17.58 1.36 24.31
N THR A 3 18.80 0.82 24.25
CA THR A 3 20.01 1.63 24.07
C THR A 3 20.01 2.25 22.68
N PRO A 4 20.16 3.58 22.55
CA PRO A 4 20.24 4.22 21.24
C PRO A 4 21.46 3.78 20.44
N VAL A 5 21.28 3.57 19.14
CA VAL A 5 22.35 3.28 18.19
C VAL A 5 23.33 4.44 18.21
N LEU A 6 24.62 4.14 18.38
CA LEU A 6 25.70 5.14 18.42
C LEU A 6 25.51 6.22 19.51
N ASN A 7 24.77 5.90 20.58
CA ASN A 7 24.37 6.84 21.65
C ASN A 7 23.54 8.04 21.16
N VAL A 8 22.90 7.94 19.99
CA VAL A 8 22.05 9.01 19.43
C VAL A 8 20.66 8.95 20.07
N ALA A 9 20.52 9.52 21.26
CA ALA A 9 19.23 9.69 21.93
C ALA A 9 18.37 10.80 21.31
N ARG A 10 19.00 11.75 20.63
CA ARG A 10 18.35 12.87 19.93
C ARG A 10 19.15 13.27 18.70
N SER A 11 18.60 12.97 17.53
CA SER A 11 19.17 13.40 16.24
C SER A 11 18.91 14.87 15.93
N ILE A 12 19.41 15.36 14.80
CA ILE A 12 19.10 16.70 14.28
C ILE A 12 17.59 16.88 14.05
N LEU A 13 16.88 15.82 13.69
CA LEU A 13 15.42 15.82 13.56
C LEU A 13 14.68 15.52 14.87
N GLY A 14 15.41 15.41 15.98
CA GLY A 14 14.84 15.31 17.33
C GLY A 14 14.38 13.91 17.74
N GLN A 15 14.69 12.87 16.97
CA GLN A 15 14.30 11.48 17.26
C GLN A 15 15.51 10.63 17.68
N PRO A 16 15.34 9.64 18.58
CA PRO A 16 16.37 8.65 18.86
C PRO A 16 16.60 7.71 17.67
N TRP A 17 17.80 7.16 17.59
CA TRP A 17 18.12 6.07 16.66
C TRP A 17 18.09 4.74 17.41
N HIS A 18 17.34 3.76 16.89
CA HIS A 18 17.21 2.44 17.49
C HIS A 18 17.52 1.34 16.47
N TRP A 19 18.05 0.21 16.93
CA TRP A 19 18.15 -0.98 16.09
C TRP A 19 16.74 -1.47 15.75
N ARG A 20 16.53 -1.88 14.50
CA ARG A 20 15.27 -2.49 14.07
C ARG A 20 15.02 -3.82 14.77
N GLY A 21 16.06 -4.65 14.87
CA GLY A 21 16.07 -5.89 15.64
C GLY A 21 16.58 -5.68 17.07
N GLY A 22 16.23 -6.60 17.97
CA GLY A 22 17.00 -6.74 19.21
C GLY A 22 18.42 -7.15 18.84
N THR A 23 19.42 -6.49 19.41
CA THR A 23 20.80 -6.90 19.20
C THR A 23 20.93 -8.36 19.60
N VAL A 24 21.46 -9.19 18.71
CA VAL A 24 22.08 -10.46 19.11
C VAL A 24 23.43 -10.08 19.71
N ASP A 25 23.40 -9.34 20.83
CA ASP A 25 24.57 -9.15 21.68
C ASP A 25 24.73 -10.45 22.46
N GLY A 26 25.26 -11.46 21.78
CA GLY A 26 25.49 -12.78 22.32
C GLY A 26 26.45 -13.49 21.40
N ILE A 27 27.76 -13.39 21.69
CA ILE A 27 28.75 -14.33 21.18
C ILE A 27 28.40 -15.67 21.84
N ASP A 28 27.52 -16.43 21.18
CA ASP A 28 27.18 -17.77 21.60
C ASP A 28 28.25 -18.74 21.09
N ALA A 29 28.50 -19.84 21.81
CA ALA A 29 29.63 -20.75 21.55
C ALA A 29 29.51 -21.59 20.26
N GLY A 30 28.59 -21.21 19.36
CA GLY A 30 28.37 -21.78 18.02
C GLY A 30 28.12 -20.72 16.93
N PHE A 31 28.64 -19.49 17.11
CA PHE A 31 28.45 -18.38 16.17
C PHE A 31 28.98 -18.69 14.76
N GLU A 32 28.08 -18.90 13.81
CA GLU A 32 28.36 -18.73 12.38
C GLU A 32 28.11 -17.28 11.98
N ALA A 33 29.03 -16.67 11.25
CA ALA A 33 28.87 -15.30 10.79
C ALA A 33 27.76 -15.22 9.74
N ASP A 34 26.56 -14.82 10.17
CA ASP A 34 25.44 -14.54 9.28
C ASP A 34 25.79 -13.40 8.32
N ASP A 35 25.50 -13.56 7.03
CA ASP A 35 25.57 -12.45 6.08
C ASP A 35 24.52 -11.37 6.37
N LEU A 36 24.68 -10.21 5.74
CA LEU A 36 23.83 -9.04 5.94
C LEU A 36 22.34 -9.33 5.69
N ILE A 37 22.01 -10.18 4.71
CA ILE A 37 20.61 -10.49 4.41
C ILE A 37 20.01 -11.39 5.48
N THR A 38 20.76 -12.39 5.95
CA THR A 38 20.32 -13.22 7.08
C THR A 38 20.06 -12.35 8.31
N GLN A 39 20.97 -11.44 8.65
CA GLN A 39 20.78 -10.52 9.77
C GLN A 39 19.53 -9.64 9.60
N LEU A 40 19.31 -9.09 8.39
CA LEU A 40 18.12 -8.30 8.09
C LEU A 40 16.81 -9.10 8.24
N LEU A 41 16.81 -10.36 7.81
CA LEU A 41 15.67 -11.26 7.89
C LEU A 41 15.34 -11.58 9.35
N LEU A 42 16.36 -12.00 10.11
CA LEU A 42 16.24 -12.34 11.54
C LEU A 42 15.78 -11.12 12.36
N ALA A 43 16.38 -9.95 12.12
CA ALA A 43 16.03 -8.69 12.80
C ALA A 43 14.57 -8.24 12.56
N ARG A 44 13.92 -8.81 11.54
CA ARG A 44 12.52 -8.54 11.20
C ARG A 44 11.58 -9.69 11.58
N GLY A 45 12.05 -10.61 12.42
CA GLY A 45 11.26 -11.70 12.99
C GLY A 45 11.13 -12.93 12.10
N CYS A 46 11.99 -13.09 11.09
CA CYS A 46 12.08 -14.35 10.36
C CYS A 46 12.71 -15.42 11.27
N PRO A 47 12.08 -16.58 11.47
CA PRO A 47 12.71 -17.71 12.16
C PRO A 47 13.97 -18.16 11.41
N ARG A 48 15.01 -18.62 12.13
CA ARG A 48 16.29 -18.98 11.53
C ARG A 48 16.14 -20.10 10.49
N GLU A 49 15.31 -21.09 10.78
CA GLU A 49 14.95 -22.20 9.92
C GLU A 49 14.23 -21.77 8.62
N ALA A 50 13.64 -20.58 8.60
CA ALA A 50 12.88 -20.05 7.47
C ALA A 50 13.67 -19.04 6.61
N VAL A 51 14.91 -18.72 6.97
CA VAL A 51 15.72 -17.66 6.31
C VAL A 51 15.83 -17.89 4.80
N GLU A 52 16.17 -19.10 4.35
CA GLU A 52 16.33 -19.39 2.92
C GLU A 52 15.02 -19.25 2.14
N LEU A 53 13.89 -19.67 2.74
CA LEU A 53 12.57 -19.49 2.15
C LEU A 53 12.22 -18.00 2.00
N HIS A 54 12.54 -17.18 3.00
CA HIS A 54 12.31 -15.74 2.95
C HIS A 54 13.32 -14.99 2.08
N ARG A 55 14.51 -15.55 1.85
CA ARG A 55 15.51 -14.99 0.92
C ARG A 55 15.04 -15.14 -0.53
N LEU A 56 14.46 -16.28 -0.86
CA LEU A 56 13.94 -16.59 -2.19
C LEU A 56 12.45 -16.94 -2.13
N PRO A 57 11.57 -15.95 -1.89
CA PRO A 57 10.16 -16.23 -1.69
C PRO A 57 9.52 -16.74 -2.99
N THR A 58 9.01 -17.97 -2.95
CA THR A 58 8.29 -18.61 -4.06
C THR A 58 6.81 -18.77 -3.71
N ILE A 59 5.94 -18.84 -4.72
CA ILE A 59 4.52 -19.10 -4.49
C ILE A 59 4.34 -20.45 -3.79
N ARG A 60 4.97 -21.51 -4.30
CA ARG A 60 4.89 -22.86 -3.70
C ARG A 60 5.32 -22.91 -2.23
N GLY A 61 6.30 -22.10 -1.85
CA GLY A 61 6.82 -22.10 -0.48
C GLY A 61 5.97 -21.33 0.53
N PHE A 62 5.12 -20.39 0.09
CA PHE A 62 4.31 -19.54 0.97
C PHE A 62 2.80 -19.69 0.78
N MET A 63 2.37 -20.35 -0.28
CA MET A 63 0.96 -20.54 -0.58
C MET A 63 0.38 -21.60 0.37
N PRO A 64 -0.62 -21.26 1.19
CA PRO A 64 -1.32 -22.23 2.00
C PRO A 64 -2.21 -23.12 1.12
N ASP A 65 -2.71 -24.22 1.69
CA ASP A 65 -3.86 -24.90 1.09
C ASP A 65 -5.07 -23.94 1.10
N PRO A 66 -5.69 -23.60 -0.04
CA PRO A 66 -6.87 -22.74 -0.05
C PRO A 66 -8.02 -23.24 0.83
N SER A 67 -8.12 -24.54 1.11
CA SER A 67 -9.17 -25.10 1.98
C SER A 67 -9.08 -24.64 3.44
N ILE A 68 -8.00 -23.97 3.87
CA ILE A 68 -7.92 -23.42 5.24
C ILE A 68 -8.80 -22.18 5.46
N PHE A 69 -9.26 -21.53 4.39
CA PHE A 69 -10.12 -20.36 4.45
C PHE A 69 -11.57 -20.83 4.43
N ARG A 70 -12.39 -20.35 5.38
CA ARG A 70 -13.81 -20.69 5.40
C ARG A 70 -14.50 -20.30 4.09
N ASP A 71 -15.46 -21.15 3.70
CA ASP A 71 -16.25 -21.10 2.46
C ASP A 71 -15.45 -21.16 1.15
N MET A 72 -14.11 -21.33 1.19
CA MET A 72 -13.29 -21.40 -0.04
C MET A 72 -13.70 -22.58 -0.94
N ASP A 73 -13.89 -23.76 -0.36
CA ASP A 73 -14.25 -24.95 -1.12
C ASP A 73 -15.67 -24.84 -1.69
N GLU A 74 -16.60 -24.24 -0.96
CA GLU A 74 -17.98 -23.98 -1.42
C GLU A 74 -18.00 -22.95 -2.56
N ALA A 75 -17.27 -21.83 -2.41
CA ALA A 75 -17.10 -20.84 -3.46
C ALA A 75 -16.46 -21.44 -4.73
N ALA A 76 -15.40 -22.22 -4.58
CA ALA A 76 -14.71 -22.87 -5.70
C ALA A 76 -15.59 -23.90 -6.41
N ALA A 77 -16.37 -24.69 -5.67
CA ALA A 77 -17.30 -25.65 -6.23
C ALA A 77 -18.41 -24.96 -7.04
N ARG A 78 -19.01 -23.90 -6.50
CA ARG A 78 -20.07 -23.14 -7.17
C ARG A 78 -19.58 -22.43 -8.43
N LEU A 79 -18.37 -21.88 -8.39
CA LEU A 79 -17.75 -21.27 -9.56
C LEU A 79 -17.35 -22.31 -10.61
N ALA A 80 -16.94 -23.51 -10.19
CA ALA A 80 -16.70 -24.63 -11.09
C ALA A 80 -18.00 -25.08 -11.79
N ASP A 81 -19.13 -25.12 -11.07
CA ASP A 81 -20.44 -25.41 -11.67
C ASP A 81 -20.78 -24.40 -12.77
N ALA A 82 -20.54 -23.10 -12.53
CA ALA A 82 -20.77 -22.06 -13.53
C ALA A 82 -19.89 -22.24 -14.77
N VAL A 83 -18.61 -22.60 -14.58
CA VAL A 83 -17.67 -22.88 -15.67
C VAL A 83 -18.10 -24.10 -16.50
N GLU A 84 -18.51 -25.18 -15.87
CA GLU A 84 -18.90 -26.42 -16.56
C GLU A 84 -20.21 -26.26 -17.34
N HIS A 85 -21.17 -25.49 -16.81
CA HIS A 85 -22.47 -25.27 -17.43
C HIS A 85 -22.56 -24.03 -18.32
N GLY A 86 -21.50 -23.21 -18.40
CA GLY A 86 -21.51 -21.96 -19.16
C GLY A 86 -22.48 -20.92 -18.58
N GLU A 87 -22.69 -20.93 -17.26
CA GLU A 87 -23.62 -20.03 -16.57
C GLU A 87 -23.12 -18.57 -16.63
N PRO A 88 -23.98 -17.58 -16.90
CA PRO A 88 -23.58 -16.18 -16.84
C PRO A 88 -23.10 -15.76 -15.45
N VAL A 89 -21.82 -15.35 -15.37
CA VAL A 89 -21.17 -14.83 -14.17
C VAL A 89 -20.86 -13.35 -14.34
N THR A 90 -21.11 -12.55 -13.30
CA THR A 90 -20.63 -11.15 -13.24
C THR A 90 -19.66 -10.96 -12.09
N ILE A 91 -18.50 -10.37 -12.37
CA ILE A 91 -17.53 -9.98 -11.35
C ILE A 91 -17.79 -8.53 -10.91
N PHE A 92 -18.17 -8.34 -9.66
CA PHE A 92 -18.40 -7.02 -9.08
C PHE A 92 -17.13 -6.59 -8.34
N GLY A 93 -16.43 -5.57 -8.81
CA GLY A 93 -15.20 -5.08 -8.17
C GLY A 93 -15.34 -3.69 -7.58
N ASP A 94 -14.45 -3.32 -6.66
CA ASP A 94 -14.29 -1.93 -6.26
C ASP A 94 -13.55 -1.10 -7.34
N TYR A 95 -13.66 0.23 -7.27
CA TYR A 95 -13.10 1.15 -8.28
C TYR A 95 -11.59 1.36 -8.18
N ASP A 96 -10.96 0.91 -7.10
CA ASP A 96 -9.53 1.10 -6.89
C ASP A 96 -8.69 0.00 -7.57
N VAL A 97 -7.37 0.02 -7.36
CA VAL A 97 -6.49 -0.94 -8.04
C VAL A 97 -6.69 -2.37 -7.54
N ASP A 98 -6.96 -2.60 -6.26
CA ASP A 98 -7.10 -3.97 -5.74
C ASP A 98 -8.41 -4.58 -6.25
N GLY A 99 -9.52 -3.83 -6.20
CA GLY A 99 -10.77 -4.21 -6.87
C GLY A 99 -10.62 -4.46 -8.37
N ALA A 100 -9.96 -3.55 -9.10
CA ALA A 100 -9.77 -3.71 -10.55
C ALA A 100 -8.87 -4.89 -10.91
N THR A 101 -7.81 -5.14 -10.15
CA THR A 101 -6.89 -6.26 -10.38
C THR A 101 -7.50 -7.60 -9.98
N SER A 102 -8.25 -7.65 -8.88
CA SER A 102 -9.03 -8.81 -8.45
C SER A 102 -10.06 -9.21 -9.50
N ALA A 103 -10.80 -8.22 -10.03
CA ALA A 103 -11.78 -8.45 -11.08
C ALA A 103 -11.09 -8.96 -12.36
N ALA A 104 -10.02 -8.29 -12.78
CA ALA A 104 -9.28 -8.69 -13.97
C ALA A 104 -8.67 -10.10 -13.86
N LEU A 105 -8.17 -10.48 -12.68
CA LEU A 105 -7.65 -11.82 -12.43
C LEU A 105 -8.71 -12.89 -12.67
N LEU A 106 -9.89 -12.74 -12.07
CA LEU A 106 -10.98 -13.72 -12.23
C LEU A 106 -11.53 -13.73 -13.66
N ILE A 107 -11.73 -12.56 -14.28
CA ILE A 107 -12.23 -12.45 -15.66
C ILE A 107 -11.30 -13.16 -16.64
N ARG A 108 -9.98 -12.97 -16.50
CA ARG A 108 -8.99 -13.62 -17.37
C ARG A 108 -8.94 -15.13 -17.13
N LEU A 109 -8.95 -15.55 -15.87
CA LEU A 109 -8.98 -16.98 -15.53
C LEU A 109 -10.22 -17.68 -16.08
N LEU A 110 -11.41 -17.10 -15.86
CA LEU A 110 -12.67 -17.66 -16.36
C LEU A 110 -12.69 -17.72 -17.88
N ARG A 111 -12.14 -16.70 -18.56
CA ARG A 111 -11.99 -16.70 -20.03
C ARG A 111 -11.11 -17.84 -20.51
N ASP A 112 -9.97 -18.08 -19.86
CA ASP A 112 -9.07 -19.19 -20.19
C ASP A 112 -9.72 -20.56 -19.93
N LEU A 113 -10.72 -20.62 -19.04
CA LEU A 113 -11.55 -21.81 -18.79
C LEU A 113 -12.73 -21.95 -19.78
N GLY A 114 -12.94 -20.97 -20.66
CA GLY A 114 -13.99 -20.95 -21.68
C GLY A 114 -15.27 -20.20 -21.28
N LEU A 115 -15.27 -19.50 -20.13
CA LEU A 115 -16.41 -18.73 -19.64
C LEU A 115 -16.16 -17.21 -19.76
N ARG A 116 -17.03 -16.50 -20.48
CA ARG A 116 -16.95 -15.04 -20.60
C ARG A 116 -17.75 -14.37 -19.48
N ALA A 117 -17.09 -14.03 -18.38
CA ALA A 117 -17.70 -13.28 -17.30
C ALA A 117 -17.91 -11.80 -17.69
N GLY A 118 -19.04 -11.23 -17.26
CA GLY A 118 -19.27 -9.79 -17.23
C GLY A 118 -18.56 -9.14 -16.03
N PHE A 119 -18.58 -7.81 -15.96
CA PHE A 119 -18.10 -7.08 -14.79
C PHE A 119 -18.96 -5.87 -14.47
N TYR A 120 -18.94 -5.45 -13.21
CA TYR A 120 -19.57 -4.22 -12.74
C TYR A 120 -18.63 -3.51 -11.77
N ILE A 121 -18.39 -2.22 -11.98
CA ILE A 121 -17.58 -1.37 -11.09
C ILE A 121 -18.43 -0.15 -10.75
N PRO A 122 -18.77 0.08 -9.47
CA PRO A 122 -19.65 1.17 -9.08
C PRO A 122 -18.99 2.54 -9.32
N ASP A 123 -19.80 3.55 -9.58
CA ASP A 123 -19.33 4.94 -9.56
C ASP A 123 -19.27 5.45 -8.10
N ARG A 124 -18.06 5.67 -7.60
CA ARG A 124 -17.83 6.09 -6.20
C ARG A 124 -18.57 7.39 -5.83
N LEU A 125 -18.68 8.33 -6.75
CA LEU A 125 -19.26 9.65 -6.47
C LEU A 125 -20.79 9.57 -6.43
N MET A 126 -21.38 8.70 -7.24
CA MET A 126 -22.82 8.54 -7.38
C MET A 126 -23.41 7.46 -6.47
N GLU A 127 -22.79 6.28 -6.42
CA GLU A 127 -23.30 5.08 -5.76
C GLU A 127 -22.65 4.84 -4.37
N GLY A 128 -21.46 5.40 -4.14
CA GLY A 128 -20.72 5.20 -2.89
C GLY A 128 -19.76 4.02 -2.94
N TYR A 129 -19.55 3.35 -1.80
CA TYR A 129 -18.56 2.27 -1.65
C TYR A 129 -19.24 0.90 -1.58
N GLY A 130 -18.70 -0.08 -2.32
CA GLY A 130 -19.15 -1.47 -2.29
C GLY A 130 -20.48 -1.73 -3.03
N PRO A 131 -21.00 -2.97 -2.94
CA PRO A 131 -22.20 -3.36 -3.67
C PRO A 131 -23.47 -2.78 -3.06
N SER A 132 -24.33 -2.22 -3.92
CA SER A 132 -25.68 -1.79 -3.56
C SER A 132 -26.71 -2.85 -3.96
N GLY A 133 -27.83 -2.93 -3.22
CA GLY A 133 -28.90 -3.86 -3.54
C GLY A 133 -29.48 -3.61 -4.95
N GLU A 134 -29.63 -2.34 -5.33
CA GLU A 134 -30.09 -1.94 -6.67
C GLU A 134 -29.14 -2.46 -7.77
N ALA A 135 -27.83 -2.30 -7.59
CA ALA A 135 -26.86 -2.78 -8.57
C ALA A 135 -26.89 -4.31 -8.71
N LEU A 136 -26.93 -5.04 -7.59
CA LEU A 136 -26.98 -6.51 -7.62
C LEU A 136 -28.27 -7.04 -8.28
N LEU A 137 -29.42 -6.43 -7.98
CA LEU A 137 -30.70 -6.80 -8.60
C LEU A 137 -30.69 -6.50 -10.10
N LYS A 138 -30.19 -5.33 -10.52
CA LYS A 138 -30.07 -4.95 -11.93
C LYS A 138 -29.17 -5.91 -12.73
N ILE A 139 -28.07 -6.38 -12.12
CA ILE A 139 -27.21 -7.41 -12.70
C ILE A 139 -27.98 -8.73 -12.88
N GLY A 140 -28.80 -9.11 -11.88
CA GLY A 140 -29.65 -10.29 -11.94
C GLY A 140 -30.76 -10.22 -13.00
N GLU A 141 -31.39 -9.05 -13.15
CA GLU A 141 -32.36 -8.76 -14.21
C GLU A 141 -31.74 -8.90 -15.61
N GLY A 142 -30.44 -8.61 -15.73
CA GLY A 142 -29.64 -8.85 -16.92
C GLY A 142 -29.35 -10.33 -17.24
N GLY A 143 -29.83 -11.26 -16.41
CA GLY A 143 -29.72 -12.71 -16.62
C GLY A 143 -28.57 -13.38 -15.86
N THR A 144 -27.77 -12.62 -15.10
CA THR A 144 -26.72 -13.20 -14.24
C THR A 144 -27.36 -13.92 -13.05
N ARG A 145 -26.85 -15.11 -12.71
CA ARG A 145 -27.31 -15.87 -11.54
C ARG A 145 -26.21 -16.13 -10.52
N LEU A 146 -24.96 -15.96 -10.91
CA LEU A 146 -23.81 -15.93 -10.01
C LEU A 146 -23.07 -14.60 -10.10
N ILE A 147 -22.97 -13.89 -8.98
CA ILE A 147 -22.13 -12.70 -8.84
C ILE A 147 -20.95 -13.05 -7.95
N VAL A 148 -19.74 -12.64 -8.33
CA VAL A 148 -18.56 -12.72 -7.46
C VAL A 148 -18.14 -11.29 -7.11
N THR A 149 -18.31 -10.89 -5.85
CA THR A 149 -17.79 -9.60 -5.39
C THR A 149 -16.32 -9.77 -5.02
N VAL A 150 -15.50 -8.81 -5.45
CA VAL A 150 -14.06 -8.78 -5.16
C VAL A 150 -13.67 -7.45 -4.55
N ASP A 151 -12.87 -7.50 -3.49
CA ASP A 151 -12.44 -6.33 -2.72
C ASP A 151 -13.60 -5.53 -2.10
N CYS A 152 -14.77 -6.16 -2.00
CA CYS A 152 -15.95 -5.59 -1.36
C CYS A 152 -16.97 -6.69 -1.04
N GLY A 153 -17.95 -6.34 -0.21
CA GLY A 153 -19.11 -7.18 0.10
C GLY A 153 -19.15 -7.68 1.53
N ALA A 154 -18.02 -7.74 2.27
CA ALA A 154 -18.01 -8.27 3.64
C ALA A 154 -18.87 -7.48 4.63
N GLN A 155 -19.20 -6.22 4.30
CA GLN A 155 -20.04 -5.33 5.10
C GLN A 155 -21.39 -5.01 4.44
N ALA A 156 -21.74 -5.65 3.32
CA ALA A 156 -22.90 -5.30 2.49
C ALA A 156 -24.15 -6.11 2.83
N PHE A 157 -24.53 -6.14 4.12
CA PHE A 157 -25.62 -6.98 4.66
C PHE A 157 -26.93 -6.87 3.87
N GLU A 158 -27.48 -5.66 3.74
CA GLU A 158 -28.76 -5.44 3.06
C GLU A 158 -28.69 -5.77 1.58
N ALA A 159 -27.60 -5.38 0.90
CA ALA A 159 -27.43 -5.64 -0.53
C ALA A 159 -27.38 -7.15 -0.82
N LEU A 160 -26.59 -7.90 -0.04
CA LEU A 160 -26.43 -9.34 -0.21
C LEU A 160 -27.72 -10.10 0.16
N LYS A 161 -28.43 -9.65 1.20
CA LYS A 161 -29.76 -10.18 1.54
C LYS A 161 -30.74 -10.00 0.38
N LEU A 162 -30.81 -8.81 -0.22
CA LEU A 162 -31.70 -8.53 -1.36
C LEU A 162 -31.38 -9.43 -2.57
N ALA A 163 -30.10 -9.62 -2.89
CA ALA A 163 -29.67 -10.52 -3.96
C ALA A 163 -30.08 -11.98 -3.67
N SER A 164 -29.85 -12.45 -2.44
CA SER A 164 -30.23 -13.79 -2.01
C SER A 164 -31.75 -14.01 -2.09
N ASP A 165 -32.55 -13.04 -1.64
CA ASP A 165 -34.02 -13.10 -1.72
C ASP A 165 -34.54 -13.10 -3.17
N ALA A 166 -33.78 -12.52 -4.10
CA ALA A 166 -34.05 -12.57 -5.54
C ALA A 166 -33.53 -13.85 -6.24
N GLY A 167 -32.94 -14.80 -5.49
CA GLY A 167 -32.39 -16.04 -6.03
C GLY A 167 -31.11 -15.84 -6.86
N ILE A 168 -30.32 -14.83 -6.51
CA ILE A 168 -28.99 -14.58 -7.09
C ILE A 168 -27.96 -15.07 -6.09
N ASP A 169 -27.11 -16.00 -6.51
CA ASP A 169 -25.99 -16.44 -5.70
C ASP A 169 -24.90 -15.36 -5.72
N VAL A 170 -24.38 -15.04 -4.53
CA VAL A 170 -23.26 -14.11 -4.40
C VAL A 170 -22.12 -14.78 -3.65
N ILE A 171 -20.96 -14.88 -4.29
CA ILE A 171 -19.69 -15.25 -3.65
C ILE A 171 -18.95 -13.96 -3.31
N VAL A 172 -18.58 -13.79 -2.05
CA VAL A 172 -17.82 -12.64 -1.58
C VAL A 172 -16.35 -13.04 -1.42
N VAL A 173 -15.45 -12.32 -2.10
CA VAL A 173 -13.99 -12.45 -1.96
C VAL A 173 -13.44 -11.12 -1.49
N ASP A 174 -13.13 -11.04 -0.20
CA ASP A 174 -12.81 -9.77 0.44
C ASP A 174 -11.66 -9.96 1.45
N HIS A 175 -11.08 -8.86 1.90
CA HIS A 175 -10.03 -8.83 2.91
C HIS A 175 -10.29 -7.76 3.98
N HIS A 176 -11.35 -6.96 3.86
CA HIS A 176 -11.72 -5.97 4.87
C HIS A 176 -12.08 -6.63 6.21
N LYS A 177 -12.00 -5.84 7.29
CA LYS A 177 -12.46 -6.30 8.61
C LYS A 177 -13.94 -6.65 8.57
N CYS A 178 -14.30 -7.81 9.15
CA CYS A 178 -15.67 -8.26 9.28
C CYS A 178 -16.29 -7.81 10.61
N ALA A 179 -17.61 -7.64 10.62
CA ALA A 179 -18.39 -7.58 11.85
C ALA A 179 -18.51 -8.98 12.48
N ALA A 180 -19.11 -9.06 13.67
CA ALA A 180 -19.37 -10.34 14.33
C ALA A 180 -20.42 -11.18 13.62
N GLU A 181 -21.48 -10.53 13.12
CA GLU A 181 -22.42 -11.14 12.20
C GLU A 181 -21.85 -11.09 10.78
N LEU A 182 -22.15 -12.11 9.96
CA LEU A 182 -21.74 -12.17 8.56
C LEU A 182 -22.95 -11.93 7.66
N PRO A 183 -22.80 -11.23 6.52
CA PRO A 183 -23.89 -11.02 5.60
C PRO A 183 -24.33 -12.32 4.91
N ARG A 184 -25.59 -12.38 4.50
CA ARG A 184 -26.16 -13.54 3.81
C ARG A 184 -25.66 -13.61 2.37
N ALA A 185 -24.60 -14.38 2.13
CA ALA A 185 -24.03 -14.69 0.83
C ALA A 185 -24.07 -16.22 0.58
N PHE A 186 -23.86 -16.66 -0.66
CA PHE A 186 -23.66 -18.08 -0.97
C PHE A 186 -22.37 -18.59 -0.33
N ALA A 187 -21.30 -17.79 -0.41
CA ALA A 187 -20.02 -18.06 0.26
C ALA A 187 -19.34 -16.72 0.58
N LEU A 188 -18.63 -16.65 1.71
CA LEU A 188 -17.83 -15.48 2.08
C LEU A 188 -16.39 -15.88 2.42
N VAL A 189 -15.50 -15.69 1.46
CA VAL A 189 -14.06 -15.95 1.59
C VAL A 189 -13.37 -14.67 2.03
N ASN A 190 -13.02 -14.58 3.32
CA ASN A 190 -12.29 -13.44 3.85
C ASN A 190 -11.46 -13.84 5.09
N PRO A 191 -10.12 -13.70 5.07
CA PRO A 191 -9.26 -14.07 6.19
C PRO A 191 -9.42 -13.19 7.44
N ASN A 192 -10.15 -12.09 7.36
CA ASN A 192 -10.45 -11.19 8.48
C ASN A 192 -11.83 -11.44 9.11
N ARG A 193 -12.49 -12.55 8.78
CA ARG A 193 -13.66 -13.04 9.53
C ARG A 193 -13.27 -13.35 10.97
N LEU A 194 -14.16 -13.06 11.91
CA LEU A 194 -13.92 -13.34 13.33
C LEU A 194 -14.06 -14.83 13.69
N ASP A 195 -14.73 -15.62 12.85
CA ASP A 195 -14.89 -17.07 13.02
C ASP A 195 -13.80 -17.88 12.29
N GLU A 196 -12.84 -17.23 11.63
CA GLU A 196 -11.79 -17.85 10.82
C GLU A 196 -10.87 -18.75 11.66
N GLY A 197 -10.41 -19.85 11.05
CA GLY A 197 -9.46 -20.79 11.65
C GLY A 197 -8.02 -20.43 11.32
N GLU A 198 -7.29 -21.38 10.72
CA GLU A 198 -5.91 -21.17 10.26
C GLU A 198 -5.81 -20.03 9.22
N GLY A 199 -6.87 -19.78 8.44
CA GLY A 199 -6.95 -18.67 7.48
C GLY A 199 -6.71 -17.29 8.10
N ALA A 200 -6.94 -17.11 9.42
CA ALA A 200 -6.78 -15.83 10.11
C ALA A 200 -5.32 -15.32 10.07
N ALA A 201 -4.34 -16.21 9.98
CA ALA A 201 -2.93 -15.85 9.82
C ALA A 201 -2.65 -15.07 8.53
N HIS A 202 -3.56 -15.14 7.56
CA HIS A 202 -3.48 -14.50 6.25
C HIS A 202 -4.32 -13.22 6.14
N GLY A 203 -4.79 -12.64 7.27
CA GLY A 203 -5.56 -11.37 7.27
C GLY A 203 -4.80 -10.13 6.76
N HIS A 204 -3.53 -10.29 6.37
CA HIS A 204 -2.71 -9.25 5.76
C HIS A 204 -2.72 -9.29 4.21
N LEU A 205 -3.34 -10.31 3.60
CA LEU A 205 -3.46 -10.40 2.14
C LEU A 205 -4.29 -9.24 1.59
N ALA A 206 -3.91 -8.78 0.38
CA ALA A 206 -4.78 -7.97 -0.47
C ALA A 206 -5.90 -8.85 -1.05
N ALA A 207 -7.02 -8.26 -1.45
CA ALA A 207 -8.15 -8.98 -2.04
C ALA A 207 -7.72 -9.74 -3.31
N VAL A 208 -6.84 -9.18 -4.15
CA VAL A 208 -6.32 -9.88 -5.33
C VAL A 208 -5.55 -11.16 -4.98
N GLY A 209 -4.91 -11.19 -3.80
CA GLY A 209 -4.27 -12.38 -3.27
C GLY A 209 -5.27 -13.46 -2.85
N VAL A 210 -6.39 -13.05 -2.24
CA VAL A 210 -7.51 -13.96 -1.91
C VAL A 210 -8.19 -14.47 -3.19
N ALA A 211 -8.39 -13.61 -4.20
CA ALA A 211 -8.90 -13.98 -5.51
C ALA A 211 -7.99 -14.98 -6.25
N PHE A 212 -6.65 -14.83 -6.12
CA PHE A 212 -5.70 -15.82 -6.63
C PHE A 212 -5.87 -17.19 -5.94
N LEU A 213 -6.07 -17.20 -4.61
CA LEU A 213 -6.32 -18.44 -3.86
C LEU A 213 -7.63 -19.11 -4.29
N LEU A 214 -8.70 -18.33 -4.53
CA LEU A 214 -9.95 -18.83 -5.11
C LEU A 214 -9.72 -19.42 -6.51
N GLY A 215 -8.94 -18.75 -7.36
CA GLY A 215 -8.57 -19.27 -8.67
C GLY A 215 -7.83 -20.61 -8.58
N ALA A 216 -6.94 -20.78 -7.60
CA ALA A 216 -6.24 -22.04 -7.37
C ALA A 216 -7.18 -23.14 -6.86
N ALA A 217 -8.12 -22.81 -5.97
CA ALA A 217 -9.15 -23.73 -5.50
C ALA A 217 -10.07 -24.17 -6.65
N LEU A 218 -10.51 -23.24 -7.51
CA LEU A 218 -11.30 -23.51 -8.71
C LEU A 218 -10.57 -24.50 -9.64
N LEU A 219 -9.30 -24.25 -9.95
CA LEU A 219 -8.51 -25.16 -10.80
C LEU A 219 -8.37 -26.54 -10.16
N ARG A 220 -8.21 -26.63 -8.83
CA ARG A 220 -8.18 -27.91 -8.09
C ARG A 220 -9.51 -28.67 -8.23
N VAL A 221 -10.65 -27.99 -8.08
CA VAL A 221 -11.98 -28.59 -8.24
C VAL A 221 -12.18 -29.09 -9.68
N LEU A 222 -11.91 -28.26 -10.68
CA LEU A 222 -12.05 -28.65 -12.09
C LEU A 222 -11.13 -29.81 -12.48
N ARG A 223 -9.91 -29.87 -11.92
CA ARG A 223 -9.01 -31.01 -12.10
C ARG A 223 -9.59 -32.29 -11.50
N ALA A 224 -10.17 -32.22 -10.31
CA ALA A 224 -10.84 -33.35 -9.67
C ALA A 224 -12.08 -33.81 -10.46
N ARG A 225 -12.77 -32.90 -11.16
CA ARG A 225 -13.89 -33.18 -12.07
C ARG A 225 -13.46 -33.62 -13.48
N ASN A 226 -12.16 -33.81 -13.72
CA ASN A 226 -11.60 -34.22 -15.01
C ASN A 226 -11.88 -33.24 -16.17
N PHE A 227 -12.15 -31.97 -15.86
CA PHE A 227 -12.47 -30.92 -16.84
C PHE A 227 -11.36 -30.69 -17.89
N PHE A 228 -10.10 -30.92 -17.50
CA PHE A 228 -8.92 -30.73 -18.34
C PHE A 228 -8.53 -31.98 -19.17
N ALA A 229 -9.34 -33.03 -19.20
CA ALA A 229 -9.05 -34.20 -20.04
C ALA A 229 -9.01 -33.88 -21.54
N THR A 230 -9.73 -32.85 -21.97
CA THR A 230 -9.88 -32.47 -23.39
C THR A 230 -9.43 -31.04 -23.69
N ARG A 231 -8.85 -30.33 -22.71
CA ARG A 231 -8.44 -28.93 -22.84
C ARG A 231 -7.22 -28.64 -21.97
N ALA A 232 -6.45 -27.61 -22.32
CA ALA A 232 -5.30 -27.20 -21.53
C ALA A 232 -5.71 -26.58 -20.19
N GLU A 233 -5.01 -26.93 -19.11
CA GLU A 233 -5.15 -26.26 -17.82
C GLU A 233 -4.50 -24.86 -17.88
N PRO A 234 -5.21 -23.77 -17.53
CA PRO A 234 -4.65 -22.44 -17.48
C PRO A 234 -3.50 -22.32 -16.46
N LYS A 235 -2.47 -21.55 -16.82
CA LYS A 235 -1.33 -21.29 -15.93
C LYS A 235 -1.62 -20.08 -15.06
N LEU A 236 -2.21 -20.30 -13.88
CA LEU A 236 -2.54 -19.23 -12.94
C LEU A 236 -1.33 -18.33 -12.58
N ILE A 237 -0.11 -18.90 -12.58
CA ILE A 237 1.14 -18.18 -12.33
C ILE A 237 1.42 -17.06 -13.35
N ASP A 238 0.85 -17.15 -14.55
CA ASP A 238 1.00 -16.13 -15.59
C ASP A 238 0.24 -14.84 -15.27
N LEU A 239 -0.66 -14.85 -14.27
CA LEU A 239 -1.42 -13.69 -13.79
C LEU A 239 -0.78 -12.99 -12.58
N LEU A 240 0.41 -13.43 -12.14
CA LEU A 240 1.07 -12.83 -10.97
C LEU A 240 1.46 -11.35 -11.14
N ASP A 241 1.57 -10.86 -12.38
CA ASP A 241 1.81 -9.44 -12.63
C ASP A 241 0.64 -8.56 -12.15
N ILE A 242 -0.60 -9.02 -12.36
CA ILE A 242 -1.83 -8.41 -11.85
C ILE A 242 -1.86 -8.50 -10.31
N VAL A 243 -1.55 -9.67 -9.74
CA VAL A 243 -1.54 -9.88 -8.28
C VAL A 243 -0.54 -8.95 -7.60
N ALA A 244 0.66 -8.83 -8.15
CA ALA A 244 1.68 -7.94 -7.60
C ALA A 244 1.24 -6.48 -7.64
N LEU A 245 0.62 -6.02 -8.74
CA LEU A 245 0.13 -4.65 -8.86
C LEU A 245 -0.94 -4.34 -7.79
N GLY A 246 -1.96 -5.19 -7.65
CA GLY A 246 -3.01 -4.99 -6.65
C GLY A 246 -2.46 -5.01 -5.23
N THR A 247 -1.65 -6.02 -4.90
CA THR A 247 -1.01 -6.15 -3.57
C THR A 247 -0.21 -4.91 -3.16
N VAL A 248 0.58 -4.35 -4.09
CA VAL A 248 1.39 -3.16 -3.80
C VAL A 248 0.54 -1.89 -3.74
N ALA A 249 -0.44 -1.76 -4.63
CA ALA A 249 -1.28 -0.58 -4.73
C ALA A 249 -2.26 -0.44 -3.54
N ASP A 250 -2.68 -1.57 -2.96
CA ASP A 250 -3.43 -1.65 -1.70
C ASP A 250 -2.58 -1.28 -0.47
N VAL A 251 -1.26 -1.15 -0.63
CA VAL A 251 -0.34 -0.91 0.49
C VAL A 251 -0.37 -2.10 1.49
N ALA A 252 -0.71 -3.29 1.00
CA ALA A 252 -0.74 -4.50 1.80
C ALA A 252 0.65 -4.84 2.37
N SER A 253 0.68 -5.41 3.57
CA SER A 253 1.93 -5.76 4.24
C SER A 253 2.66 -6.84 3.45
N LEU A 254 3.87 -6.54 2.97
CA LEU A 254 4.72 -7.45 2.21
C LEU A 254 5.40 -8.47 3.13
N ARG A 255 4.59 -9.39 3.65
CA ARG A 255 5.02 -10.54 4.45
C ARG A 255 4.42 -11.82 3.87
N GLY A 256 5.02 -12.96 4.19
CA GLY A 256 4.55 -14.27 3.73
C GLY A 256 4.21 -14.29 2.24
N LEU A 257 2.98 -14.69 1.94
CA LEU A 257 2.49 -14.86 0.58
C LEU A 257 2.41 -13.54 -0.22
N ASN A 258 2.05 -12.40 0.37
CA ASN A 258 2.10 -11.10 -0.34
C ASN A 258 3.50 -10.81 -0.87
N ARG A 259 4.54 -11.05 -0.06
CA ARG A 259 5.93 -10.84 -0.49
C ARG A 259 6.31 -11.79 -1.62
N ALA A 260 5.84 -13.04 -1.58
CA ALA A 260 6.05 -14.00 -2.65
C ALA A 260 5.31 -13.61 -3.95
N PHE A 261 4.06 -13.13 -3.85
CA PHE A 261 3.31 -12.60 -4.98
C PHE A 261 4.03 -11.44 -5.65
N VAL A 262 4.50 -10.47 -4.87
CA VAL A 262 5.21 -9.32 -5.43
C VAL A 262 6.57 -9.73 -6.00
N ALA A 263 7.35 -10.54 -5.30
CA ALA A 263 8.68 -10.96 -5.74
C ALA A 263 8.67 -11.75 -7.06
N GLN A 264 7.64 -12.59 -7.26
CA GLN A 264 7.49 -13.36 -8.49
C GLN A 264 6.72 -12.57 -9.56
N GLY A 265 5.73 -11.78 -9.17
CA GLY A 265 4.91 -10.99 -10.09
C GLY A 265 5.68 -9.87 -10.79
N ILE A 266 6.66 -9.22 -10.14
CA ILE A 266 7.55 -8.26 -10.84
C ILE A 266 8.41 -8.94 -11.92
N LYS A 267 8.78 -10.22 -11.72
CA LYS A 267 9.50 -11.00 -12.75
C LYS A 267 8.58 -11.35 -13.92
N VAL A 268 7.33 -11.70 -13.65
CA VAL A 268 6.31 -11.94 -14.68
C VAL A 268 6.04 -10.64 -15.46
N MET A 269 5.88 -9.52 -14.75
CA MET A 269 5.61 -8.20 -15.33
C MET A 269 6.77 -7.71 -16.22
N ALA A 270 8.02 -8.03 -15.87
CA ALA A 270 9.19 -7.72 -16.70
C ALA A 270 9.11 -8.35 -18.11
N GLY A 271 8.37 -9.45 -18.27
CA GLY A 271 8.11 -10.08 -19.56
C GLY A 271 7.10 -9.36 -20.46
N ARG A 272 6.39 -8.33 -19.95
CA ARG A 272 5.44 -7.48 -20.69
C ARG A 272 4.38 -8.26 -21.51
N ARG A 273 3.93 -9.42 -21.00
CA ARG A 273 2.96 -10.29 -21.68
C ARG A 273 1.52 -9.78 -21.59
N ASN A 274 1.15 -9.16 -20.47
CA ASN A 274 -0.16 -8.52 -20.31
C ASN A 274 -0.19 -7.20 -21.09
N ILE A 275 -1.04 -7.12 -22.11
CA ILE A 275 -1.09 -5.97 -23.03
C ILE A 275 -1.50 -4.66 -22.33
N GLY A 276 -2.41 -4.74 -21.35
CA GLY A 276 -2.85 -3.60 -20.57
C GLY A 276 -1.76 -3.05 -19.67
N LEU A 277 -1.06 -3.94 -18.96
CA LEU A 277 0.10 -3.54 -18.14
C LEU A 277 1.24 -3.02 -19.01
N ALA A 278 1.51 -3.63 -20.17
CA ALA A 278 2.53 -3.15 -21.09
C ALA A 278 2.24 -1.72 -21.56
N ALA A 279 1.00 -1.43 -21.96
CA ALA A 279 0.56 -0.09 -22.34
C ALA A 279 0.65 0.91 -21.18
N LEU A 280 0.32 0.49 -19.95
CA LEU A 280 0.42 1.35 -18.76
C LEU A 280 1.88 1.68 -18.40
N ILE A 281 2.79 0.71 -18.54
CA ILE A 281 4.22 0.91 -18.32
C ILE A 281 4.79 1.88 -19.37
N GLU A 282 4.38 1.74 -20.64
CA GLU A 282 4.73 2.66 -21.73
C GLU A 282 4.24 4.08 -21.44
N ALA A 283 2.96 4.26 -21.09
CA ALA A 283 2.39 5.54 -20.70
C ALA A 283 3.09 6.14 -19.46
N SER A 284 3.63 5.28 -18.59
CA SER A 284 4.42 5.70 -17.43
C SER A 284 5.86 6.11 -17.74
N ARG A 285 6.29 6.00 -19.02
CA ARG A 285 7.65 6.30 -19.49
C ARG A 285 8.72 5.47 -18.79
N LEU A 286 8.38 4.25 -18.40
CA LEU A 286 9.29 3.31 -17.75
C LEU A 286 9.98 2.44 -18.81
N GLU A 287 11.26 2.72 -19.05
CA GLU A 287 12.09 1.97 -20.01
C GLU A 287 12.60 0.65 -19.41
N ARG A 288 12.99 0.66 -18.13
CA ARG A 288 13.44 -0.53 -17.39
C ARG A 288 12.27 -1.40 -16.89
N ALA A 289 12.60 -2.59 -16.39
CA ALA A 289 11.64 -3.45 -15.70
C ALA A 289 11.05 -2.73 -14.45
N PRO A 290 9.72 -2.83 -14.21
CA PRO A 290 9.10 -2.25 -13.02
C PRO A 290 9.59 -2.90 -11.72
N THR A 291 9.74 -2.07 -10.70
CA THR A 291 10.04 -2.44 -9.31
C THR A 291 8.80 -2.24 -8.44
N CYS A 292 8.83 -2.74 -7.20
CA CYS A 292 7.76 -2.50 -6.23
C CYS A 292 7.43 -1.00 -6.07
N THR A 293 8.42 -0.11 -6.14
CA THR A 293 8.19 1.33 -6.10
C THR A 293 7.40 1.82 -7.32
N ASP A 294 7.69 1.30 -8.52
CA ASP A 294 6.97 1.72 -9.73
C ASP A 294 5.51 1.25 -9.70
N LEU A 295 5.24 0.06 -9.15
CA LEU A 295 3.87 -0.43 -8.95
C LEU A 295 3.06 0.54 -8.07
N GLY A 296 3.62 0.94 -6.92
CA GLY A 296 2.93 1.81 -5.96
C GLY A 296 2.87 3.29 -6.33
N PHE A 297 3.85 3.81 -7.09
CA PHE A 297 4.00 5.26 -7.34
C PHE A 297 3.86 5.68 -8.81
N ALA A 298 3.94 4.74 -9.76
CA ALA A 298 3.77 5.02 -11.19
C ALA A 298 2.54 4.32 -11.79
N LEU A 299 2.40 3.01 -11.62
CA LEU A 299 1.35 2.23 -12.27
C LEU A 299 0.01 2.34 -11.53
N GLY A 300 -0.03 1.97 -10.24
CA GLY A 300 -1.24 1.99 -9.44
C GLY A 300 -1.94 3.36 -9.39
N PRO A 301 -1.23 4.49 -9.21
CA PRO A 301 -1.84 5.82 -9.20
C PRO A 301 -2.56 6.21 -10.49
N ARG A 302 -2.23 5.60 -11.64
CA ARG A 302 -2.90 5.83 -12.92
C ARG A 302 -4.26 5.15 -12.97
N ILE A 303 -4.30 3.86 -12.61
CA ILE A 303 -5.57 3.12 -12.49
C ILE A 303 -6.49 3.82 -11.48
N ASN A 304 -5.97 4.15 -10.31
CA ASN A 304 -6.72 4.87 -9.27
C ASN A 304 -7.21 6.26 -9.69
N ALA A 305 -6.61 6.89 -10.70
CA ALA A 305 -7.09 8.17 -11.18
C ALA A 305 -8.44 8.03 -11.89
N GLY A 306 -8.67 6.90 -12.58
CA GLY A 306 -9.95 6.54 -13.19
C GLY A 306 -11.11 6.66 -12.20
N GLY A 307 -11.08 5.93 -11.08
CA GLY A 307 -12.14 5.98 -10.07
C GLY A 307 -12.16 7.24 -9.19
N ARG A 308 -11.18 8.16 -9.30
CA ARG A 308 -11.13 9.39 -8.49
C ARG A 308 -11.62 10.64 -9.21
N VAL A 309 -11.31 10.76 -10.49
CA VAL A 309 -11.58 11.96 -11.30
C VAL A 309 -12.12 11.64 -12.70
N GLY A 310 -12.34 10.36 -13.03
CA GLY A 310 -12.80 9.93 -14.34
C GLY A 310 -13.78 8.76 -14.24
N LYS A 311 -13.65 7.81 -15.17
CA LYS A 311 -14.51 6.61 -15.21
C LYS A 311 -13.88 5.45 -14.44
N SER A 312 -14.66 4.82 -13.56
CA SER A 312 -14.20 3.74 -12.68
C SER A 312 -13.92 2.41 -13.41
N ASP A 313 -14.55 2.17 -14.56
CA ASP A 313 -14.41 0.93 -15.34
C ASP A 313 -13.08 0.79 -16.10
N LEU A 314 -12.35 1.89 -16.31
CA LEU A 314 -11.14 1.91 -17.14
C LEU A 314 -10.06 0.95 -16.65
N GLY A 315 -9.90 0.77 -15.33
CA GLY A 315 -8.92 -0.13 -14.74
C GLY A 315 -9.17 -1.58 -15.15
N VAL A 316 -10.39 -2.07 -14.96
CA VAL A 316 -10.77 -3.44 -15.33
C VAL A 316 -10.68 -3.65 -16.83
N ARG A 317 -11.18 -2.69 -17.63
CA ARG A 317 -11.10 -2.78 -19.10
C ARG A 317 -9.67 -2.86 -19.61
N LEU A 318 -8.78 -2.00 -19.10
CA LEU A 318 -7.36 -2.05 -19.45
C LEU A 318 -6.74 -3.41 -19.15
N LEU A 319 -7.01 -3.95 -17.97
CA LEU A 319 -6.39 -5.19 -17.51
C LEU A 319 -6.99 -6.45 -18.12
N THR A 320 -8.16 -6.36 -18.77
CA THR A 320 -8.88 -7.50 -19.35
C THR A 320 -8.97 -7.50 -20.88
N THR A 321 -8.72 -6.36 -21.54
CA THR A 321 -8.79 -6.26 -23.01
C THR A 321 -7.80 -7.19 -23.70
N GLU A 322 -8.15 -7.62 -24.91
CA GLU A 322 -7.32 -8.40 -25.83
C GLU A 322 -6.88 -7.56 -27.05
N ASP A 323 -7.30 -6.30 -27.10
CA ASP A 323 -6.95 -5.33 -28.14
C ASP A 323 -5.85 -4.37 -27.67
N ARG A 324 -4.74 -4.34 -28.42
CA ARG A 324 -3.59 -3.48 -28.12
C ARG A 324 -3.89 -2.00 -28.31
N ASP A 325 -4.73 -1.64 -29.26
CA ASP A 325 -5.07 -0.25 -29.55
C ASP A 325 -6.08 0.29 -28.53
N GLU A 326 -7.03 -0.55 -28.09
CA GLU A 326 -7.86 -0.24 -26.93
C GLU A 326 -6.99 -0.05 -25.68
N ALA A 327 -6.06 -0.97 -25.40
CA ALA A 327 -5.16 -0.88 -24.25
C ALA A 327 -4.34 0.42 -24.23
N ARG A 328 -3.78 0.83 -25.38
CA ARG A 328 -3.05 2.10 -25.51
C ARG A 328 -3.96 3.32 -25.28
N THR A 329 -5.16 3.29 -25.84
CA THR A 329 -6.15 4.38 -25.67
C THR A 329 -6.53 4.54 -24.20
N ILE A 330 -6.84 3.44 -23.51
CA ILE A 330 -7.18 3.48 -22.08
C ILE A 330 -5.98 3.91 -21.23
N ALA A 331 -4.78 3.40 -21.51
CA ALA A 331 -3.58 3.76 -20.78
C ALA A 331 -3.23 5.26 -20.89
N ALA A 332 -3.39 5.84 -22.09
CA ALA A 332 -3.22 7.28 -22.32
C ALA A 332 -4.26 8.11 -21.56
N GLU A 333 -5.52 7.66 -21.54
CA GLU A 333 -6.57 8.35 -20.78
C GLU A 333 -6.33 8.27 -19.26
N LEU A 334 -5.90 7.11 -18.74
CA LEU A 334 -5.53 6.98 -17.33
C LEU A 334 -4.32 7.85 -16.97
N ASP A 335 -3.36 8.04 -17.88
CA ASP A 335 -2.24 8.96 -17.68
C ASP A 335 -2.70 10.42 -17.60
N ARG A 336 -3.58 10.84 -18.52
CA ARG A 336 -4.21 12.18 -18.52
C ARG A 336 -4.99 12.42 -17.22
N LEU A 337 -5.84 11.48 -16.80
CA LEU A 337 -6.59 11.56 -15.55
C LEU A 337 -5.65 11.61 -14.33
N ASN A 338 -4.53 10.90 -14.40
CA ASN A 338 -3.51 10.90 -13.35
C ASN A 338 -2.79 12.26 -13.23
N GLU A 339 -2.53 12.94 -14.33
CA GLU A 339 -2.02 14.32 -14.36
C GLU A 339 -3.04 15.31 -13.80
N GLU A 340 -4.30 15.21 -14.23
CA GLU A 340 -5.41 16.03 -13.73
C GLU A 340 -5.59 15.87 -12.21
N ARG A 341 -5.65 14.63 -11.72
CA ARG A 341 -5.73 14.30 -10.30
C ARG A 341 -4.55 14.88 -9.52
N ARG A 342 -3.32 14.84 -10.07
CA ARG A 342 -2.12 15.44 -9.43
C ARG A 342 -2.19 16.97 -9.36
N ALA A 343 -2.73 17.62 -10.39
CA ALA A 343 -2.91 19.07 -10.39
C ALA A 343 -3.92 19.52 -9.32
N ILE A 344 -5.07 18.83 -9.25
CA ILE A 344 -6.09 19.06 -8.21
C ILE A 344 -5.51 18.80 -6.82
N GLU A 345 -4.84 17.66 -6.63
CA GLU A 345 -4.20 17.29 -5.36
C GLU A 345 -3.18 18.34 -4.91
N LYS A 346 -2.35 18.85 -5.82
CA LYS A 346 -1.34 19.87 -5.49
C LYS A 346 -1.99 21.16 -5.00
N ALA A 347 -3.02 21.65 -5.68
CA ALA A 347 -3.73 22.87 -5.29
C ALA A 347 -4.36 22.72 -3.89
N VAL A 348 -5.07 21.60 -3.66
CA VAL A 348 -5.68 21.31 -2.35
C VAL A 348 -4.61 21.17 -1.26
N GLN A 349 -3.47 20.53 -1.56
CA GLN A 349 -2.38 20.36 -0.61
C GLN A 349 -1.74 21.70 -0.19
N GLU A 350 -1.45 22.59 -1.13
CA GLU A 350 -0.83 23.89 -0.84
C GLU A 350 -1.73 24.75 0.07
N GLU A 351 -3.04 24.74 -0.18
CA GLU A 351 -4.02 25.42 0.65
C GLU A 351 -4.18 24.76 2.02
N ALA A 352 -4.31 23.43 2.06
CA ALA A 352 -4.40 22.66 3.30
C ALA A 352 -3.17 22.84 4.20
N GLU A 353 -1.96 22.91 3.62
CA GLU A 353 -0.73 23.18 4.36
C GLU A 353 -0.74 24.60 4.96
N THR A 354 -1.19 25.59 4.18
CA THR A 354 -1.34 26.98 4.65
C THR A 354 -2.32 27.07 5.82
N LEU A 355 -3.50 26.45 5.68
CA LEU A 355 -4.51 26.39 6.74
C LEU A 355 -4.00 25.64 7.98
N SER A 356 -3.26 24.55 7.80
CA SER A 356 -2.71 23.80 8.95
C SER A 356 -1.66 24.59 9.73
N GLY A 357 -0.95 25.51 9.07
CA GLY A 357 0.07 26.36 9.69
C GLY A 357 -0.52 27.39 10.67
N SER A 358 -1.78 27.80 10.47
CA SER A 358 -2.47 28.74 11.37
C SER A 358 -3.11 28.07 12.59
N GLN A 359 -3.19 26.74 12.63
CA GLN A 359 -3.83 25.98 13.73
C GLN A 359 -2.95 25.78 14.97
N GLY A 360 -1.73 26.35 14.98
CA GLY A 360 -0.82 26.21 16.10
C GLY A 360 -0.44 24.75 16.42
N ASN A 361 -0.31 24.44 17.71
CA ASN A 361 0.21 23.15 18.18
C ASN A 361 -0.87 22.09 18.48
N ARG A 362 -2.05 22.18 17.82
CA ARG A 362 -3.10 21.15 17.95
C ARG A 362 -2.55 19.74 17.69
N SER A 363 -3.00 18.76 18.44
CA SER A 363 -2.65 17.35 18.31
C SER A 363 -3.20 16.74 17.03
N VAL A 364 -4.32 17.25 16.51
CA VAL A 364 -4.91 16.83 15.23
C VAL A 364 -5.02 18.02 14.28
N ALA A 365 -4.51 17.88 13.06
CA ALA A 365 -4.70 18.90 12.02
C ALA A 365 -6.07 18.70 11.36
N VAL A 366 -7.01 19.62 11.54
CA VAL A 366 -8.37 19.51 10.96
C VAL A 366 -8.60 20.68 10.03
N VAL A 367 -8.42 20.49 8.74
CA VAL A 367 -8.52 21.58 7.74
C VAL A 367 -9.74 21.40 6.85
N ALA A 368 -10.44 22.50 6.57
CA ALA A 368 -11.63 22.50 5.74
C ALA A 368 -11.65 23.71 4.80
N ALA A 369 -12.04 23.50 3.55
CA ALA A 369 -12.30 24.58 2.60
C ALA A 369 -13.33 24.18 1.52
N GLY A 370 -13.92 25.19 0.90
CA GLY A 370 -14.81 25.01 -0.25
C GLY A 370 -14.02 24.79 -1.55
N GLY A 371 -14.63 24.11 -2.52
CA GLY A 371 -14.02 23.89 -3.85
C GLY A 371 -12.99 22.76 -3.91
N TRP A 372 -12.70 22.10 -2.78
CA TRP A 372 -11.85 20.91 -2.76
C TRP A 372 -12.57 19.69 -3.35
N HIS A 373 -11.86 18.93 -4.18
CA HIS A 373 -12.42 17.73 -4.81
C HIS A 373 -12.42 16.54 -3.82
N PRO A 374 -13.57 15.90 -3.53
CA PRO A 374 -13.64 14.78 -2.58
C PRO A 374 -12.77 13.58 -2.96
N GLY A 375 -12.49 13.39 -4.26
CA GLY A 375 -11.61 12.31 -4.75
C GLY A 375 -10.13 12.42 -4.32
N VAL A 376 -9.67 13.59 -3.84
CA VAL A 376 -8.24 13.81 -3.47
C VAL A 376 -7.99 14.06 -1.98
N ILE A 377 -9.02 14.41 -1.19
CA ILE A 377 -8.84 14.81 0.23
C ILE A 377 -8.16 13.73 1.07
N GLY A 378 -8.40 12.44 0.79
CA GLY A 378 -7.74 11.34 1.51
C GLY A 378 -6.23 11.24 1.22
N ILE A 379 -5.80 11.63 0.01
CA ILE A 379 -4.38 11.66 -0.35
C ILE A 379 -3.69 12.85 0.35
N VAL A 380 -4.35 14.01 0.33
CA VAL A 380 -3.87 15.23 1.00
C VAL A 380 -3.76 15.01 2.50
N ALA A 381 -4.76 14.38 3.14
CA ALA A 381 -4.70 14.02 4.56
C ALA A 381 -3.49 13.14 4.89
N GLY A 382 -3.16 12.18 4.02
CA GLY A 382 -1.96 11.34 4.16
C GLY A 382 -0.66 12.13 4.11
N ARG A 383 -0.53 13.04 3.13
CA ARG A 383 0.66 13.91 2.98
C ARG A 383 0.80 14.88 4.14
N LEU A 384 -0.31 15.47 4.59
CA LEU A 384 -0.33 16.39 5.72
C LEU A 384 0.10 15.68 7.01
N LYS A 385 -0.41 14.45 7.24
CA LYS A 385 0.00 13.60 8.36
C LYS A 385 1.50 13.29 8.34
N GLU A 386 2.08 12.91 7.19
CA GLU A 386 3.52 12.66 7.09
C GLU A 386 4.35 13.92 7.37
N LYS A 387 3.93 15.07 6.83
CA LYS A 387 4.62 16.35 7.00
C LYS A 387 4.59 16.86 8.44
N LEU A 388 3.42 16.77 9.09
CA LEU A 388 3.22 17.30 10.45
C LEU A 388 3.60 16.30 11.55
N GLY A 389 3.70 15.01 11.23
CA GLY A 389 3.98 13.95 12.21
C GLY A 389 2.86 13.77 13.25
N ARG A 390 1.62 14.11 12.89
CA ARG A 390 0.41 14.01 13.73
C ARG A 390 -0.81 13.68 12.86
N PRO A 391 -1.92 13.15 13.41
CA PRO A 391 -3.12 12.87 12.64
C PRO A 391 -3.64 14.10 11.87
N ALA A 392 -4.21 13.87 10.69
CA ALA A 392 -4.75 14.91 9.84
C ALA A 392 -6.13 14.52 9.28
N LEU A 393 -7.07 15.46 9.29
CA LEU A 393 -8.41 15.37 8.73
C LEU A 393 -8.60 16.51 7.73
N VAL A 394 -8.89 16.17 6.48
CA VAL A 394 -9.09 17.13 5.38
C VAL A 394 -10.55 17.05 4.93
N ILE A 395 -11.26 18.17 4.95
CA ILE A 395 -12.70 18.26 4.73
C ILE A 395 -13.01 19.17 3.53
N ALA A 396 -13.63 18.61 2.50
CA ALA A 396 -14.16 19.37 1.38
C ALA A 396 -15.59 19.85 1.70
N LEU A 397 -15.80 21.16 1.72
CA LEU A 397 -17.11 21.78 1.93
C LEU A 397 -17.83 21.94 0.59
N ASP A 398 -19.10 21.52 0.54
CA ASP A 398 -19.98 21.81 -0.60
C ASP A 398 -20.60 23.22 -0.50
N LYS A 399 -21.49 23.54 -1.45
CA LYS A 399 -22.13 24.87 -1.55
C LYS A 399 -23.07 25.17 -0.38
N ASP A 400 -23.61 24.14 0.26
CA ASP A 400 -24.53 24.26 1.40
C ASP A 400 -23.77 24.23 2.74
N GLY A 401 -22.43 24.11 2.69
CA GLY A 401 -21.55 24.04 3.84
C GLY A 401 -21.43 22.65 4.45
N VAL A 402 -22.03 21.61 3.86
CA VAL A 402 -21.86 20.23 4.31
C VAL A 402 -20.44 19.77 3.93
N GLY A 403 -19.72 19.22 4.89
CA GLY A 403 -18.33 18.81 4.72
C GLY A 403 -18.19 17.30 4.53
N LYS A 404 -17.59 16.85 3.41
CA LYS A 404 -17.11 15.46 3.26
C LYS A 404 -15.62 15.42 3.57
N GLY A 405 -15.23 14.62 4.56
CA GLY A 405 -13.87 14.57 5.07
C GLY A 405 -13.21 13.20 5.01
N SER A 406 -11.88 13.19 4.91
CA SER A 406 -11.06 12.00 5.06
C SER A 406 -9.88 12.25 6.01
N GLY A 407 -9.73 11.35 6.97
CA GLY A 407 -8.71 11.40 8.01
C GLY A 407 -7.63 10.34 7.85
N ARG A 408 -6.41 10.64 8.28
CA ARG A 408 -5.27 9.72 8.38
C ARG A 408 -4.58 9.88 9.74
N SER A 409 -4.27 8.77 10.39
CA SER A 409 -3.67 8.73 11.73
C SER A 409 -2.20 8.29 11.71
N ILE A 410 -1.54 8.42 12.85
CA ILE A 410 -0.20 7.88 13.14
C ILE A 410 -0.30 6.63 14.03
N GLY A 411 0.74 5.81 14.04
CA GLY A 411 0.78 4.62 14.90
C GLY A 411 0.60 4.99 16.38
N GLY A 412 -0.22 4.23 17.09
CA GLY A 412 -0.54 4.49 18.51
C GLY A 412 -1.71 5.46 18.74
N VAL A 413 -2.35 5.96 17.68
CA VAL A 413 -3.51 6.88 17.76
C VAL A 413 -4.69 6.32 16.95
N ASP A 414 -5.77 5.95 17.61
CA ASP A 414 -6.96 5.38 16.97
C ASP A 414 -7.94 6.47 16.53
N LEU A 415 -7.80 6.92 15.28
CA LEU A 415 -8.68 7.93 14.71
C LEU A 415 -10.09 7.39 14.42
N GLY A 416 -10.22 6.11 14.05
CA GLY A 416 -11.50 5.50 13.72
C GLY A 416 -12.44 5.46 14.92
N ALA A 417 -11.94 5.03 16.09
CA ALA A 417 -12.70 5.01 17.34
C ALA A 417 -13.11 6.43 17.78
N ALA A 418 -12.26 7.44 17.57
CA ALA A 418 -12.61 8.82 17.85
C ALA A 418 -13.73 9.34 16.92
N ILE A 419 -13.68 9.02 15.63
CA ILE A 419 -14.72 9.40 14.67
C ILE A 419 -16.06 8.71 14.96
N LEU A 420 -16.06 7.42 15.34
CA LEU A 420 -17.27 6.74 15.76
C LEU A 420 -17.89 7.39 17.00
N ALA A 421 -17.08 7.72 18.01
CA ALA A 421 -17.55 8.44 19.18
C ALA A 421 -18.10 9.84 18.84
N ALA A 422 -17.48 10.58 17.92
CA ALA A 422 -17.98 11.88 17.45
C ALA A 422 -19.36 11.74 16.77
N LYS A 423 -19.56 10.68 15.99
CA LYS A 423 -20.86 10.35 15.39
C LYS A 423 -21.91 10.06 16.46
N ASP A 424 -21.58 9.22 17.45
CA ASP A 424 -22.51 8.85 18.53
C ASP A 424 -22.91 10.06 19.40
N MET A 425 -22.04 11.08 19.48
CA MET A 425 -22.31 12.37 20.14
C MET A 425 -23.08 13.37 19.27
N GLY A 426 -23.44 13.02 18.04
CA GLY A 426 -24.19 13.90 17.13
C GLY A 426 -23.36 15.01 16.48
N LEU A 427 -22.03 14.95 16.54
CA LEU A 427 -21.15 15.92 15.88
C LEU A 427 -21.02 15.67 14.36
N LEU A 428 -21.40 14.48 13.90
CA LEU A 428 -21.30 14.04 12.51
C LEU A 428 -22.66 13.60 11.97
N VAL A 429 -22.93 13.90 10.70
CA VAL A 429 -24.05 13.32 9.95
C VAL A 429 -23.77 11.85 9.65
N ALA A 430 -22.53 11.55 9.27
CA ALA A 430 -22.03 10.20 9.08
C ALA A 430 -20.54 10.14 9.44
N GLY A 431 -20.07 8.99 9.90
CA GLY A 431 -18.69 8.81 10.33
C GLY A 431 -18.36 7.34 10.52
N GLY A 432 -17.14 6.96 10.19
CA GLY A 432 -16.62 5.61 10.40
C GLY A 432 -15.19 5.48 9.93
N GLY A 433 -14.57 4.34 10.21
CA GLY A 433 -13.21 4.05 9.80
C GLY A 433 -12.51 3.05 10.72
N HIS A 434 -11.19 3.00 10.58
CA HIS A 434 -10.28 2.19 11.38
C HIS A 434 -9.23 3.08 12.03
N ALA A 435 -8.39 2.51 12.90
CA ALA A 435 -7.37 3.28 13.64
C ALA A 435 -6.53 4.23 12.78
N MET A 436 -6.15 3.83 11.56
CA MET A 436 -5.26 4.60 10.69
C MET A 436 -5.97 5.52 9.68
N ALA A 437 -7.28 5.37 9.48
CA ALA A 437 -8.02 6.13 8.47
C ALA A 437 -9.50 6.21 8.79
N ALA A 438 -10.11 7.37 8.53
CA ALA A 438 -11.54 7.58 8.74
C ALA A 438 -12.18 8.43 7.63
N GLY A 439 -13.50 8.29 7.48
CA GLY A 439 -14.34 9.14 6.64
C GLY A 439 -15.41 9.82 7.49
N VAL A 440 -15.72 11.07 7.16
CA VAL A 440 -16.73 11.86 7.89
C VAL A 440 -17.62 12.64 6.94
N THR A 441 -18.86 12.88 7.38
CA THR A 441 -19.76 13.90 6.84
C THR A 441 -20.14 14.82 7.99
N VAL A 442 -19.84 16.10 7.87
CA VAL A 442 -20.04 17.14 8.89
C VAL A 442 -21.13 18.09 8.43
N ALA A 443 -22.04 18.46 9.33
CA ALA A 443 -23.07 19.46 9.04
C ALA A 443 -22.48 20.87 8.87
N PRO A 444 -23.20 21.82 8.24
CA PRO A 444 -22.73 23.19 8.09
C PRO A 444 -22.37 23.82 9.44
N GLY A 445 -21.17 24.39 9.54
CA GLY A 445 -20.64 24.99 10.78
C GLY A 445 -20.13 23.99 11.83
N GLY A 446 -20.19 22.67 11.59
CA GLY A 446 -19.77 21.64 12.56
C GLY A 446 -18.27 21.36 12.64
N VAL A 447 -17.45 21.96 11.76
CA VAL A 447 -16.01 21.65 11.64
C VAL A 447 -15.24 22.01 12.92
N ASP A 448 -15.49 23.17 13.51
CA ASP A 448 -14.76 23.63 14.70
C ASP A 448 -15.08 22.75 15.92
N ALA A 449 -16.35 22.41 16.12
CA ALA A 449 -16.78 21.51 17.19
C ALA A 449 -16.14 20.12 17.07
N LEU A 450 -16.02 19.60 15.83
CA LEU A 450 -15.30 18.35 15.58
C LEU A 450 -13.81 18.49 15.87
N ALA A 451 -13.19 19.60 15.48
CA ALA A 451 -11.76 19.83 15.70
C ALA A 451 -11.41 19.93 17.19
N ASP A 452 -12.26 20.55 18.00
CA ASP A 452 -12.08 20.66 19.45
C ASP A 452 -12.28 19.31 20.14
N PHE A 453 -13.29 18.54 19.73
CA PHE A 453 -13.51 17.19 20.24
C PHE A 453 -12.31 16.26 19.95
N LEU A 454 -11.76 16.32 18.73
CA LEU A 454 -10.61 15.49 18.35
C LEU A 454 -9.34 15.89 19.10
N GLU A 455 -9.15 17.19 19.36
CA GLU A 455 -8.04 17.67 20.19
C GLU A 455 -8.12 17.08 21.60
N GLU A 456 -9.25 17.25 22.27
CA GLU A 456 -9.44 16.78 23.65
C GLU A 456 -9.27 15.26 23.75
N ARG A 457 -9.84 14.52 22.79
CA ARG A 457 -9.85 13.05 22.83
C ARG A 457 -8.50 12.42 22.50
N LEU A 458 -7.73 13.01 21.59
CA LEU A 458 -6.53 12.36 21.04
C LEU A 458 -5.21 12.98 21.50
N ALA A 459 -5.21 14.12 22.20
CA ALA A 459 -3.98 14.83 22.58
C ALA A 459 -2.95 13.96 23.32
N SER A 460 -3.40 13.20 24.33
CA SER A 460 -2.52 12.31 25.11
C SER A 460 -1.88 11.21 24.25
N ASP A 461 -2.69 10.55 23.42
CA ASP A 461 -2.22 9.47 22.55
C ASP A 461 -1.25 9.99 21.49
N VAL A 462 -1.54 11.16 20.91
CA VAL A 462 -0.65 11.83 19.95
C VAL A 462 0.67 12.23 20.60
N ALA A 463 0.65 12.79 21.82
CA ALA A 463 1.87 13.14 22.54
C ALA A 463 2.75 11.90 22.77
N ARG A 464 2.18 10.82 23.29
CA ARG A 464 2.88 9.54 23.48
C ARG A 464 3.44 8.99 22.17
N ALA A 465 2.63 8.97 21.11
CA ALA A 465 3.05 8.46 19.80
C ALA A 465 4.20 9.28 19.18
N ARG A 466 4.26 10.59 19.44
CA ARG A 466 5.35 11.45 18.98
C ARG A 466 6.64 11.20 19.77
N ASP A 467 6.52 10.97 21.09
CA ASP A 467 7.66 10.69 21.96
C ASP A 467 8.28 9.31 21.67
N ASP A 468 7.46 8.32 21.30
CA ASP A 468 7.92 6.97 20.95
C ASP A 468 8.56 6.87 19.54
N ARG A 469 8.58 7.96 18.77
CA ARG A 469 9.11 7.97 17.41
C ARG A 469 10.62 7.73 17.41
N ALA A 470 11.10 6.76 16.63
CA ALA A 470 12.52 6.48 16.48
C ALA A 470 12.90 6.19 15.01
N LEU A 471 14.12 6.57 14.62
CA LEU A 471 14.70 6.10 13.36
C LEU A 471 15.23 4.69 13.55
N LEU A 472 14.60 3.71 12.90
CA LEU A 472 15.05 2.33 12.93
C LEU A 472 16.17 2.11 11.92
N LEU A 473 17.34 1.70 12.42
CA LEU A 473 18.53 1.37 11.65
C LEU A 473 18.72 -0.15 11.57
N ASP A 474 19.28 -0.57 10.44
CA ASP A 474 19.50 -1.96 10.09
C ASP A 474 21.00 -2.32 10.10
N ALA A 475 21.89 -1.34 9.83
CA ALA A 475 23.34 -1.54 9.93
C ALA A 475 24.07 -0.23 10.28
N VAL A 476 25.29 -0.36 10.81
CA VAL A 476 26.25 0.74 10.92
C VAL A 476 27.46 0.36 10.08
N VAL A 477 27.93 1.27 9.24
CA VAL A 477 29.08 1.04 8.36
C VAL A 477 30.11 2.17 8.47
N ALA A 478 31.37 1.84 8.24
CA ALA A 478 32.38 2.85 7.96
C ALA A 478 32.04 3.56 6.63
N PRO A 479 32.49 4.82 6.43
CA PRO A 479 32.23 5.55 5.20
C PRO A 479 32.64 4.80 3.92
N GLY A 480 33.80 4.14 3.92
CA GLY A 480 34.25 3.28 2.82
C GLY A 480 33.41 2.02 2.58
N GLY A 481 32.49 1.67 3.49
CA GLY A 481 31.56 0.55 3.34
C GLY A 481 30.34 0.87 2.49
N VAL A 482 30.03 2.15 2.25
CA VAL A 482 28.95 2.56 1.35
C VAL A 482 29.40 2.36 -0.10
N THR A 483 29.15 1.16 -0.61
CA THR A 483 29.63 0.68 -1.92
C THR A 483 28.48 0.11 -2.76
N PRO A 484 28.62 0.02 -4.10
CA PRO A 484 27.61 -0.64 -4.94
C PRO A 484 27.31 -2.06 -4.50
N SER A 485 28.33 -2.83 -4.10
CA SER A 485 28.14 -4.20 -3.59
C SER A 485 27.34 -4.26 -2.30
N LEU A 486 27.45 -3.26 -1.41
CA LEU A 486 26.55 -3.15 -0.25
C LEU A 486 25.11 -2.92 -0.71
N VAL A 487 24.88 -2.03 -1.67
CA VAL A 487 23.53 -1.74 -2.19
C VAL A 487 22.93 -2.99 -2.84
N GLU A 488 23.69 -3.69 -3.68
CA GLU A 488 23.27 -4.94 -4.32
C GLU A 488 22.93 -6.02 -3.29
N ALA A 489 23.78 -6.18 -2.28
CA ALA A 489 23.54 -7.11 -1.18
C ALA A 489 22.26 -6.75 -0.44
N LEU A 490 22.02 -5.47 -0.12
CA LEU A 490 20.78 -5.04 0.51
C LEU A 490 19.57 -5.31 -0.39
N GLU A 491 19.58 -4.88 -1.65
CA GLU A 491 18.44 -5.05 -2.59
C GLU A 491 18.04 -6.52 -2.80
N ALA A 492 18.95 -7.47 -2.63
CA ALA A 492 18.64 -8.92 -2.63
C ALA A 492 17.64 -9.33 -1.53
N GLY A 493 17.52 -8.55 -0.45
CA GLY A 493 16.54 -8.74 0.63
C GLY A 493 15.16 -8.18 0.32
N GLY A 494 14.96 -7.56 -0.85
CA GLY A 494 13.67 -7.06 -1.33
C GLY A 494 12.69 -8.17 -1.73
N PRO A 495 11.60 -7.83 -2.47
CA PRO A 495 11.16 -6.47 -2.76
C PRO A 495 10.74 -5.72 -1.50
N TYR A 496 11.01 -4.41 -1.47
CA TYR A 496 10.68 -3.54 -0.33
C TYR A 496 9.39 -2.77 -0.53
N GLY A 497 8.62 -2.61 0.55
CA GLY A 497 7.33 -1.94 0.53
C GLY A 497 6.71 -1.84 1.93
N ALA A 498 5.39 -1.69 1.99
CA ALA A 498 4.65 -1.67 3.25
C ALA A 498 4.91 -2.96 4.05
N GLY A 499 5.09 -2.86 5.36
CA GLY A 499 5.41 -4.01 6.22
C GLY A 499 6.82 -4.63 6.06
N TRP A 500 7.57 -4.24 5.01
CA TRP A 500 8.94 -4.67 4.70
C TRP A 500 9.78 -3.51 4.11
N PRO A 501 10.13 -2.49 4.91
CA PRO A 501 10.79 -1.29 4.41
C PRO A 501 12.24 -1.57 3.98
N ALA A 502 12.72 -0.80 3.00
CA ALA A 502 14.11 -0.81 2.58
C ALA A 502 15.07 -0.51 3.77
N PRO A 503 16.18 -1.25 3.91
CA PRO A 503 17.14 -1.09 5.00
C PRO A 503 17.68 0.33 5.10
N ARG A 504 17.84 0.80 6.34
CA ARG A 504 18.53 2.04 6.67
C ARG A 504 19.86 1.74 7.31
N ILE A 505 20.89 2.46 6.90
CA ILE A 505 22.22 2.37 7.51
C ILE A 505 22.57 3.70 8.16
N ALA A 506 23.41 3.66 9.20
CA ALA A 506 24.19 4.81 9.62
C ALA A 506 25.62 4.66 9.10
N ALA A 507 26.19 5.76 8.61
CA ALA A 507 27.58 5.86 8.17
C ALA A 507 28.29 6.99 8.91
N GLY A 508 29.55 6.76 9.30
CA GLY A 508 30.36 7.78 9.95
C GLY A 508 31.34 7.27 11.00
N ALA A 509 31.81 8.12 11.90
CA ALA A 509 31.62 9.57 11.87
C ALA A 509 32.29 10.20 10.61
N VAL A 510 31.64 11.21 10.02
CA VAL A 510 32.12 11.92 8.82
C VAL A 510 32.21 13.43 9.04
N ARG A 511 33.11 14.09 8.31
CA ARG A 511 33.13 15.55 8.14
C ARG A 511 32.55 15.95 6.78
N VAL A 512 31.88 17.09 6.70
CA VAL A 512 31.39 17.64 5.43
C VAL A 512 32.55 18.30 4.69
N ILE A 513 32.85 17.84 3.48
CA ILE A 513 33.88 18.42 2.60
C ILE A 513 33.27 19.47 1.69
N LYS A 514 32.07 19.19 1.18
CA LYS A 514 31.32 20.07 0.29
C LYS A 514 29.83 19.90 0.56
N ALA A 515 29.09 21.00 0.51
CA ALA A 515 27.63 20.99 0.56
C ALA A 515 27.07 22.03 -0.41
N ASP A 516 26.12 21.63 -1.25
CA ASP A 516 25.43 22.52 -2.20
C ASP A 516 23.92 22.24 -2.13
N VAL A 517 23.11 23.28 -2.38
CA VAL A 517 21.69 23.11 -2.72
C VAL A 517 21.58 22.82 -4.22
N VAL A 518 20.83 21.79 -4.59
CA VAL A 518 20.64 21.37 -5.99
C VAL A 518 19.16 21.14 -6.31
N GLY A 519 18.80 21.34 -7.58
CA GLY A 519 17.46 21.07 -8.09
C GLY A 519 16.36 21.81 -7.31
N GLN A 520 15.32 21.08 -6.90
CA GLN A 520 14.18 21.61 -6.15
C GLN A 520 14.45 21.58 -4.63
N GLY A 521 15.50 22.27 -4.18
CA GLY A 521 15.82 22.41 -2.75
C GLY A 521 16.37 21.15 -2.09
N HIS A 522 17.08 20.29 -2.83
CA HIS A 522 17.78 19.14 -2.27
C HIS A 522 19.16 19.58 -1.75
N VAL A 523 19.67 18.95 -0.69
CA VAL A 523 21.02 19.22 -0.19
C VAL A 523 21.92 18.08 -0.60
N ARG A 524 22.91 18.35 -1.46
CA ARG A 524 23.92 17.38 -1.87
C ARG A 524 25.20 17.66 -1.10
N THR A 525 25.80 16.63 -0.50
CA THR A 525 27.09 16.76 0.17
C THR A 525 28.10 15.73 -0.29
N ILE A 526 29.37 16.07 -0.16
CA ILE A 526 30.48 15.11 -0.16
C ILE A 526 30.99 15.08 1.28
N VAL A 527 30.99 13.91 1.88
CA VAL A 527 31.44 13.70 3.26
C VAL A 527 32.66 12.79 3.27
N SER A 528 33.56 12.96 4.24
CA SER A 528 34.78 12.15 4.38
C SER A 528 34.84 11.50 5.75
N GLY A 529 35.18 10.22 5.79
CA GLY A 529 35.48 9.49 7.01
C GLY A 529 36.92 9.64 7.48
N ARG A 530 37.20 9.11 8.67
CA ARG A 530 38.56 8.93 9.20
C ARG A 530 39.35 7.86 8.43
N ASP A 531 38.66 7.01 7.68
CA ASP A 531 39.22 5.99 6.78
C ASP A 531 39.77 6.59 5.45
N GLY A 532 39.71 7.90 5.29
CA GLY A 532 40.16 8.61 4.08
C GLY A 532 39.24 8.41 2.87
N ARG A 533 38.09 7.73 3.05
CA ARG A 533 37.11 7.54 1.98
C ARG A 533 36.04 8.63 2.04
N SER A 534 35.51 8.96 0.87
CA SER A 534 34.44 9.92 0.72
C SER A 534 33.16 9.29 0.18
N ILE A 535 32.01 9.77 0.66
CA ILE A 535 30.69 9.35 0.19
C ILE A 535 29.97 10.57 -0.38
N LYS A 536 29.29 10.38 -1.52
CA LYS A 536 28.31 11.34 -2.03
C LYS A 536 26.99 11.11 -1.32
N THR A 537 26.34 12.17 -0.86
CA THR A 537 25.05 12.06 -0.19
C THR A 537 24.06 13.08 -0.72
N ILE A 538 22.77 12.78 -0.59
CA ILE A 538 21.68 13.67 -0.95
C ILE A 538 20.57 13.60 0.11
N ALA A 539 20.13 14.76 0.59
CA ALA A 539 18.93 14.91 1.40
C ALA A 539 17.86 15.58 0.54
N PHE A 540 16.82 14.83 0.16
CA PHE A 540 15.78 15.31 -0.75
C PHE A 540 14.89 16.36 -0.10
N ARG A 541 14.71 17.48 -0.79
CA ARG A 541 13.87 18.63 -0.40
C ARG A 541 14.15 19.12 1.03
N ALA A 542 15.41 19.04 1.44
CA ALA A 542 15.83 19.29 2.81
C ALA A 542 16.43 20.69 3.03
N ALA A 543 16.59 21.53 2.00
CA ALA A 543 17.32 22.79 2.10
C ALA A 543 16.86 23.67 3.27
N ASP A 544 15.54 23.84 3.44
CA ASP A 544 14.96 24.67 4.52
C ASP A 544 14.68 23.88 5.81
N SER A 545 15.02 22.59 5.85
CA SER A 545 14.84 21.75 7.03
C SER A 545 16.01 21.85 7.99
N ALA A 546 15.79 21.48 9.26
CA ALA A 546 16.86 21.38 10.25
C ALA A 546 18.02 20.48 9.79
N LEU A 547 17.72 19.38 9.09
CA LEU A 547 18.72 18.48 8.51
C LEU A 547 19.57 19.19 7.45
N GLY A 548 18.93 19.88 6.50
CA GLY A 548 19.67 20.58 5.44
C GLY A 548 20.51 21.72 5.97
N GLN A 549 19.98 22.52 6.90
CA GLN A 549 20.71 23.60 7.55
C GLN A 549 21.91 23.07 8.34
N ALA A 550 21.77 21.93 9.03
CA ALA A 550 22.88 21.29 9.72
C ALA A 550 23.98 20.79 8.76
N LEU A 551 23.59 20.21 7.62
CA LEU A 551 24.54 19.72 6.61
C LEU A 551 25.26 20.86 5.87
N LEU A 552 24.55 21.95 5.55
CA LEU A 552 25.10 23.13 4.87
C LEU A 552 26.00 23.96 5.80
N GLY A 553 25.63 24.07 7.07
CA GLY A 553 26.34 24.86 8.09
C GLY A 553 27.40 24.08 8.87
N ALA A 554 27.68 22.83 8.51
CA ALA A 554 28.68 22.02 9.21
C ALA A 554 30.10 22.59 8.99
N GLY A 555 30.72 23.10 10.07
CA GLY A 555 32.10 23.56 10.04
C GLY A 555 33.12 22.43 9.80
N PRO A 556 34.35 22.75 9.37
CA PRO A 556 35.35 21.77 8.93
C PRO A 556 35.79 20.78 10.02
N ASP A 557 35.71 21.19 11.29
CA ASP A 557 36.10 20.39 12.45
C ASP A 557 34.95 19.57 13.05
N ARG A 558 33.72 19.79 12.57
CA ARG A 558 32.54 19.10 13.08
C ARG A 558 32.39 17.74 12.44
N THR A 559 31.95 16.77 13.23
CA THR A 559 31.69 15.42 12.73
C THR A 559 30.25 15.00 12.97
N LEU A 560 29.73 14.19 12.05
CA LEU A 560 28.35 13.73 12.01
C LEU A 560 28.31 12.22 11.81
N TRP A 561 27.36 11.57 12.45
CA TRP A 561 26.76 10.36 11.90
C TRP A 561 25.66 10.76 10.92
N ILE A 562 25.62 10.10 9.76
CA ILE A 562 24.56 10.28 8.77
C ILE A 562 23.79 8.98 8.61
N ALA A 563 22.46 9.05 8.60
CA ALA A 563 21.59 7.89 8.50
C ALA A 563 20.65 8.02 7.31
N GLY A 564 20.47 6.92 6.58
CA GLY A 564 19.72 6.95 5.34
C GLY A 564 19.69 5.62 4.60
N ARG A 565 19.25 5.68 3.34
CA ARG A 565 19.19 4.52 2.46
C ARG A 565 20.30 4.60 1.42
N PRO A 566 21.18 3.59 1.31
CA PRO A 566 22.19 3.59 0.27
C PRO A 566 21.53 3.25 -1.08
N LYS A 567 21.97 3.91 -2.15
CA LYS A 567 21.50 3.69 -3.52
C LYS A 567 22.66 3.69 -4.50
N VAL A 568 22.51 2.94 -5.59
CA VAL A 568 23.42 3.05 -6.74
C VAL A 568 23.08 4.34 -7.49
N ASP A 569 24.09 5.18 -7.68
CA ASP A 569 24.11 6.30 -8.60
C ASP A 569 24.57 5.81 -9.97
N ASP A 570 23.63 5.83 -10.93
CA ASP A 570 23.80 5.37 -12.31
C ASP A 570 24.05 6.51 -13.30
N TRP A 571 24.23 7.75 -12.82
CA TRP A 571 24.50 8.91 -13.68
C TRP A 571 25.95 8.99 -14.21
N GLY A 572 26.88 8.26 -13.58
CA GLY A 572 28.31 8.25 -13.94
C GLY A 572 28.71 7.13 -14.89
N SER A 573 29.93 7.22 -15.44
CA SER A 573 30.52 6.16 -16.28
C SER A 573 30.88 4.88 -15.52
N ARG A 574 30.88 4.93 -14.18
CA ARG A 574 31.02 3.79 -13.28
C ARG A 574 29.94 3.87 -12.21
N PRO A 575 29.24 2.76 -11.90
CA PRO A 575 28.30 2.72 -10.78
C PRO A 575 29.01 3.13 -9.49
N ALA A 576 28.48 4.14 -8.81
CA ALA A 576 28.92 4.56 -7.49
C ALA A 576 27.77 4.37 -6.50
N ALA A 577 28.06 4.21 -5.21
CA ALA A 577 27.02 4.28 -4.19
C ALA A 577 26.94 5.70 -3.63
N GLU A 578 25.72 6.15 -3.39
CA GLU A 578 25.43 7.35 -2.63
C GLU A 578 24.49 7.03 -1.46
N LEU A 579 24.48 7.90 -0.45
CA LEU A 579 23.55 7.79 0.68
C LEU A 579 22.43 8.82 0.56
N HIS A 580 21.18 8.36 0.50
CA HIS A 580 20.00 9.20 0.60
C HIS A 580 19.73 9.47 2.07
N VAL A 581 20.19 10.63 2.56
CA VAL A 581 20.18 10.99 3.98
C VAL A 581 18.77 11.36 4.42
N GLU A 582 18.29 10.65 5.43
CA GLU A 582 16.99 10.87 6.05
C GLU A 582 17.12 11.51 7.43
N ASP A 583 18.28 11.37 8.08
CA ASP A 583 18.58 11.97 9.38
C ASP A 583 20.10 12.07 9.60
N ALA A 584 20.51 12.87 10.57
CA ALA A 584 21.90 12.98 10.98
C ALA A 584 21.99 13.32 12.48
N ALA A 585 23.13 13.02 13.09
CA ALA A 585 23.43 13.36 14.47
C ALA A 585 24.86 13.84 14.59
N TRP A 586 25.07 14.87 15.42
CA TRP A 586 26.42 15.31 15.74
C TRP A 586 27.17 14.21 16.50
N ALA A 587 28.45 14.05 16.17
CA ALA A 587 29.33 13.02 16.72
C ALA A 587 30.55 13.62 17.44
N ASP A 588 30.52 14.94 17.67
CA ASP A 588 31.55 15.74 18.36
C ASP A 588 31.34 15.80 19.88
#